data_AF-A0A3B0BZH1-F1
#
_entry.id   AF-A0A3B0BZH1-F1
#
_cell.length_a   1.000
_cell.length_b   1.000
_cell.length_c   1.000
_cell.angle_alpha   90.00
_cell.angle_beta   90.00
_cell.angle_gamma   90.00
#
_symmetry.space_group_name_H-M   'P 1'
#
loop_
_entity.id
_entity.type
_entity.pdbx_description
1 polymer ?
#
loop_
_entity_poly.entity_id
_entity_poly.type
_entity_poly.pdbx_seq_one_letter_code
_entity_poly.pdbx_strand_id
1 'polypeptide(L)' 'MRKERNYDFRKRLDVVHKPDRRDPFVKAAVSEVEITADWSIVLGQHDNAFIRRIAADLQDYLHTSMNVTVNWIDSVGVEV' A
#
# COMPACT_ATOMS: atom_id res chain seq x y z
N MET A 1 16.65 -19.31 -23.60
CA MET A 1 16.91 -17.94 -23.09
C MET A 1 16.07 -16.97 -23.91
N ARG A 2 14.96 -16.45 -23.35
CA ARG A 2 14.06 -15.56 -24.10
C ARG A 2 14.70 -14.17 -24.10
N LYS A 3 15.27 -13.74 -25.23
CA LYS A 3 15.82 -12.38 -25.40
C LYS A 3 14.69 -11.38 -25.15
N GLU A 4 14.79 -10.58 -24.08
CA GLU A 4 13.93 -9.40 -23.94
C GLU A 4 14.11 -8.52 -25.18
N ARG A 5 13.01 -7.98 -25.71
CA ARG A 5 13.07 -6.97 -26.76
C ARG A 5 13.67 -5.69 -26.17
N ASN A 6 14.41 -4.93 -26.98
CA ASN A 6 14.95 -3.64 -26.57
C ASN A 6 13.82 -2.78 -25.96
N TYR A 7 14.08 -2.16 -24.80
CA TYR A 7 13.19 -1.31 -24.00
C TYR A 7 12.11 -1.98 -23.13
N ASP A 8 11.82 -3.28 -23.27
CA ASP A 8 10.83 -3.95 -22.39
C ASP A 8 11.32 -4.02 -20.91
N PHE A 9 12.63 -3.92 -20.68
CA PHE A 9 13.22 -3.82 -19.34
C PHE A 9 12.85 -2.53 -18.58
N ARG A 10 12.54 -1.43 -19.29
CA ARG A 10 12.10 -0.18 -18.66
C ARG A 10 10.76 -0.35 -17.98
N LYS A 11 9.83 -1.04 -18.64
CA LYS A 11 8.53 -1.41 -18.06
C LYS A 11 8.68 -2.22 -16.77
N ARG A 12 9.72 -3.07 -16.67
CA ARG A 12 10.02 -3.81 -15.42
C ARG A 12 10.62 -2.91 -14.34
N LEU A 13 11.44 -1.93 -14.70
CA LEU A 13 12.02 -0.96 -13.76
C LEU A 13 10.99 0.05 -13.24
N ASP A 14 9.98 0.36 -14.06
CA ASP A 14 8.90 1.29 -13.73
C ASP A 14 7.85 0.67 -12.79
N VAL A 15 7.89 -0.65 -12.54
CA VAL A 15 7.05 -1.30 -11.52
C VAL A 15 7.59 -1.00 -10.14
N VAL A 16 7.01 0.01 -9.49
CA VAL A 16 7.35 0.41 -8.11
C VAL A 16 6.88 -0.65 -7.11
N HIS A 17 5.60 -0.99 -7.15
CA HIS A 17 4.97 -1.96 -6.25
C HIS A 17 4.95 -3.34 -6.89
N LYS A 18 5.63 -4.31 -6.26
CA LYS A 18 5.73 -5.68 -6.81
C LYS A 18 4.71 -6.56 -6.10
N PRO A 19 3.93 -7.37 -6.83
CA PRO A 19 2.92 -8.22 -6.23
C PRO A 19 3.50 -9.31 -5.33
N ASP A 20 2.63 -9.87 -4.50
CA ASP A 20 2.87 -11.10 -3.72
C ASP A 20 4.09 -11.06 -2.78
N ARG A 21 4.30 -9.91 -2.11
CA ARG A 21 5.35 -9.78 -1.09
C ARG A 21 4.95 -10.35 0.26
N ARG A 22 3.65 -10.47 0.53
CA ARG A 22 3.13 -10.98 1.80
C ARG A 22 3.16 -12.50 1.82
N ASP A 23 3.79 -13.08 2.85
CA ASP A 23 3.64 -14.50 3.18
C ASP A 23 2.37 -14.67 4.05
N PRO A 24 1.34 -15.41 3.59
CA PRO A 24 0.09 -15.60 4.34
C PRO A 24 0.25 -16.50 5.57
N PHE A 25 1.36 -17.23 5.72
CA PHE A 25 1.59 -18.13 6.85
C PHE A 25 2.28 -17.45 8.03
N VAL A 26 2.86 -16.27 7.82
CA VAL A 26 3.46 -15.47 8.89
C VAL A 26 2.36 -14.74 9.64
N LYS A 27 2.32 -14.95 10.96
CA LYS A 27 1.41 -14.27 11.89
C LYS A 27 2.18 -13.27 12.72
N ALA A 28 1.55 -12.16 13.06
CA ALA A 28 2.11 -11.18 13.98
C ALA A 28 2.41 -11.82 15.35
N ALA A 29 3.57 -11.53 15.91
CA ALA A 29 3.90 -11.83 17.29
C ALA A 29 3.11 -10.93 18.27
N VAL A 30 3.21 -11.21 19.58
CA VAL A 30 2.46 -10.50 20.64
C VAL A 30 2.69 -8.98 20.65
N SER A 31 3.86 -8.52 20.20
CA SER A 31 4.23 -7.10 20.13
C SER A 31 4.20 -6.54 18.72
N GLU A 32 3.64 -7.27 17.77
CA GLU A 32 3.52 -6.86 16.37
C GLU A 32 2.07 -6.62 16.02
N VAL A 33 1.86 -5.88 14.93
CA VAL A 33 0.54 -5.54 14.45
C VAL A 33 0.36 -6.07 13.04
N GLU A 34 -0.70 -6.84 12.85
CA GLU A 34 -1.10 -7.29 11.53
C GLU A 34 -1.99 -6.24 10.86
N ILE A 35 -1.61 -5.84 9.65
CA ILE A 35 -2.44 -4.99 8.81
C ILE A 35 -3.43 -5.88 8.05
N THR A 36 -4.72 -5.67 8.31
CA THR A 36 -5.84 -6.40 7.70
C THR A 36 -6.71 -5.46 6.86
N ALA A 37 -7.70 -6.01 6.17
CA ALA A 37 -8.65 -5.23 5.37
C ALA A 37 -9.59 -4.34 6.21
N ASP A 38 -9.64 -4.56 7.54
CA ASP A 38 -10.45 -3.75 8.46
C ASP A 38 -9.77 -2.41 8.79
N TRP A 39 -8.53 -2.22 8.35
CA TRP A 39 -7.77 -0.99 8.57
C TRP A 39 -8.23 0.12 7.64
N SER A 40 -8.04 1.36 8.09
CA SER A 40 -8.24 2.56 7.28
C SER A 40 -7.05 3.50 7.43
N ILE A 41 -6.70 4.18 6.33
CA ILE A 41 -5.75 5.29 6.34
C ILE A 41 -6.52 6.55 6.71
N VAL A 42 -6.18 7.16 7.84
CA VAL A 42 -6.83 8.38 8.34
C VAL A 42 -6.04 9.60 7.87
N LEU A 43 -6.72 10.52 7.20
CA LEU A 43 -6.13 11.79 6.77
C LEU A 43 -6.64 12.93 7.64
N GLY A 44 -5.72 13.78 8.13
CA GLY A 44 -6.06 14.91 9.00
C GLY A 44 -6.89 15.99 8.29
N GLN A 45 -7.59 16.83 9.07
CA GLN A 45 -8.48 17.90 8.56
C GLN A 45 -7.80 18.96 7.68
N HIS A 46 -6.48 19.06 7.74
CA HIS A 46 -5.68 19.99 6.93
C HIS A 46 -4.71 19.26 6.00
N ASP A 47 -5.11 18.09 5.51
CA ASP A 47 -4.35 17.43 4.48
C ASP A 47 -4.31 18.27 3.19
N ASN A 48 -3.22 18.12 2.45
CA ASN A 48 -3.04 18.78 1.17
C ASN A 48 -2.93 17.72 0.07
N ALA A 49 -2.94 18.16 -1.19
CA ALA A 49 -2.84 17.25 -2.33
C ALA A 49 -1.62 16.32 -2.27
N PHE A 50 -0.53 16.76 -1.66
CA PHE A 50 0.68 15.95 -1.50
C PHE A 50 0.47 14.81 -0.48
N ILE A 51 -0.15 15.07 0.68
CA ILE A 51 -0.49 14.05 1.67
C ILE A 51 -1.47 13.01 1.09
N ARG A 52 -2.49 13.47 0.36
CA ARG A 52 -3.43 12.56 -0.33
C ARG A 52 -2.73 11.67 -1.36
N ARG A 53 -1.74 12.20 -2.08
CA ARG A 53 -0.94 11.40 -3.02
C ARG A 53 -0.08 10.34 -2.30
N ILE A 54 0.48 10.67 -1.14
CA ILE A 54 1.22 9.69 -0.32
C ILE A 54 0.28 8.60 0.20
N ALA A 55 -0.92 8.97 0.65
CA ALA A 55 -1.93 8.01 1.10
C ALA A 55 -2.32 7.03 -0.02
N ALA A 56 -2.42 7.52 -1.27
CA ALA A 56 -2.64 6.69 -2.44
C ALA A 56 -1.52 5.75 -2.75
N ASP A 57 -0.28 6.23 -2.67
CA ASP A 57 0.87 5.36 -2.88
C ASP A 57 0.95 4.24 -1.82
N LEU A 58 0.67 4.57 -0.55
CA LEU A 58 0.62 3.56 0.51
C LEU A 58 -0.54 2.57 0.32
N GLN A 59 -1.73 3.06 -0.04
CA GLN A 59 -2.88 2.21 -0.33
C GLN A 59 -2.60 1.26 -1.50
N ASP A 60 -1.97 1.77 -2.57
CA ASP A 60 -1.59 0.97 -3.73
C ASP A 60 -0.51 -0.07 -3.37
N TYR A 61 0.47 0.28 -2.53
CA TYR A 61 1.42 -0.70 -2.01
C TYR A 61 0.72 -1.82 -1.23
N LEU A 62 -0.18 -1.49 -0.30
CA LEU A 62 -0.90 -2.47 0.50
C LEU A 62 -1.77 -3.38 -0.40
N HIS A 63 -2.44 -2.80 -1.38
CA HIS A 63 -3.25 -3.56 -2.33
C HIS A 63 -2.38 -4.43 -3.23
N THR A 64 -1.48 -3.82 -3.99
CA THR A 64 -0.68 -4.48 -5.03
C THR A 64 0.33 -5.44 -4.44
N SER A 65 1.12 -5.02 -3.43
CA SER A 65 2.23 -5.82 -2.91
C SER A 65 1.83 -6.74 -1.76
N MET A 66 0.89 -6.32 -0.92
CA MET A 66 0.53 -7.04 0.30
C MET A 66 -0.80 -7.80 0.20
N ASN A 67 -1.54 -7.66 -0.91
CA ASN A 67 -2.88 -8.22 -1.10
C ASN A 67 -3.87 -7.80 0.00
N VAL A 68 -3.72 -6.58 0.53
CA VAL A 68 -4.60 -5.99 1.56
C VAL A 68 -5.22 -4.71 1.02
N THR A 69 -6.54 -4.68 0.89
CA THR A 69 -7.26 -3.46 0.48
C THR A 69 -7.77 -2.75 1.73
N VAL A 70 -7.40 -1.48 1.89
CA VAL A 70 -7.81 -0.61 3.00
C VAL A 70 -8.52 0.62 2.46
N ASN A 71 -9.38 1.24 3.27
CA ASN A 71 -10.10 2.46 2.89
C ASN A 71 -9.37 3.73 3.34
N TRP A 72 -9.75 4.87 2.78
CA TRP A 72 -9.43 6.17 3.37
C TRP A 72 -10.63 6.72 4.12
N ILE A 73 -10.33 7.38 5.23
CA ILE A 73 -11.30 8.21 5.93
C ILE A 73 -10.67 9.57 6.20
N ASP A 74 -11.41 10.63 5.89
CA ASP A 74 -11.07 11.95 6.41
C ASP A 74 -11.32 11.95 7.92
N SER A 75 -10.45 12.60 8.69
CA SER A 75 -10.62 12.74 10.13
C SER A 75 -11.79 13.69 10.42
N VAL A 76 -13.01 13.21 10.28
CA VAL A 76 -14.19 13.94 10.74
C VAL A 76 -14.27 13.71 12.24
N GLY A 77 -13.78 14.67 13.02
CA GLY A 77 -14.01 14.79 14.46
C GLY A 77 -14.01 13.47 15.24
N VAL A 78 -12.96 12.66 15.11
CA VAL A 78 -12.71 11.62 16.12
C VAL A 78 -12.22 12.36 17.35
N GLU A 79 -13.15 12.78 18.21
CA GLU A 79 -12.83 13.10 19.59
C GLU A 79 -12.25 11.83 20.21
N VAL A 80 -10.95 11.90 20.52
CA VAL A 80 -10.25 10.89 21.31
C VAL A 80 -10.58 11.12 22.77
#